data_AF-A0A506YDD3-F1
#
_entry.id   AF-A0A506YDD3-F1
#
_cell.length_a   1.000
_cell.length_b   1.000
_cell.length_c   1.000
_cell.angle_alpha   90.00
_cell.angle_beta   90.00
_cell.angle_gamma   90.00
#
_symmetry.space_group_name_H-M   'P 1'
#
loop_
_entity.id
_entity.type
_entity.pdbx_description
1 polymer ?
#
loop_
_entity_poly.entity_id
_entity_poly.type
_entity_poly.pdbx_seq_one_letter_code
_entity_poly.pdbx_strand_id
1 'polypeptide(L)'
;MTDPGVSTGAGAGIPRGDADVRAGKLPKPPRKPSLIELVSGLPNQVSELVHHEIELVKAEMIGKLKALGIGGGLILGAVGILLFMLGVLLTAAVLGLSETGLPGWASALIVAGVLLIAAAIVALIGWRKLKGGIPPVPTEAIDSLQRDLRVVKGIGRPDQRA
;
A
#
# COMPACT_ATOMS: atom_id res chain seq x y z
N MET A 1 68.09 41.67 -35.78
CA MET A 1 68.25 43.12 -35.94
C MET A 1 67.80 43.73 -34.61
N THR A 2 68.77 44.22 -33.83
CA THR A 2 68.71 45.18 -32.70
C THR A 2 67.77 44.88 -31.52
N ASP A 3 68.15 44.93 -30.26
CA ASP A 3 69.43 45.07 -29.52
C ASP A 3 69.11 44.84 -28.01
N PRO A 4 69.99 45.01 -26.99
CA PRO A 4 70.26 44.01 -25.96
C PRO A 4 70.20 44.63 -24.53
N GLY A 5 70.86 44.00 -23.56
CA GLY A 5 71.38 44.68 -22.36
C GLY A 5 70.51 44.50 -21.11
N VAL A 6 70.90 43.71 -20.10
CA VAL A 6 72.00 43.92 -19.13
C VAL A 6 71.75 45.07 -18.16
N SER A 7 71.57 44.72 -16.88
CA SER A 7 72.34 45.22 -15.73
C SER A 7 71.86 44.44 -14.49
N THR A 8 72.66 43.57 -13.86
CA THR A 8 73.82 43.86 -13.00
C THR A 8 73.46 44.64 -11.73
N GLY A 9 73.79 44.03 -10.59
CA GLY A 9 73.72 44.59 -9.22
C GLY A 9 73.45 43.47 -8.20
N ALA A 10 74.42 42.63 -7.83
CA ALA A 10 75.36 42.88 -6.74
C ALA A 10 74.65 43.29 -5.42
N GLY A 11 74.56 42.35 -4.48
CA GLY A 11 73.99 42.59 -3.15
C GLY A 11 74.29 41.41 -2.23
N ALA A 12 75.55 41.29 -1.84
CA ALA A 12 75.97 40.42 -0.75
C ALA A 12 75.30 40.86 0.57
N GLY A 13 74.78 39.88 1.30
CA GLY A 13 74.25 40.08 2.64
C GLY A 13 73.56 38.83 3.12
N ILE A 14 74.31 37.94 3.76
CA ILE A 14 73.74 36.90 4.62
C ILE A 14 73.54 37.54 6.00
N PRO A 15 72.31 37.86 6.43
CA PRO A 15 72.01 37.96 7.85
C PRO A 15 71.88 36.53 8.38
N ARG A 16 72.93 36.07 9.05
CA ARG A 16 72.83 34.93 9.96
C ARG A 16 72.02 35.37 11.17
N GLY A 17 70.81 34.82 11.26
CA GLY A 17 70.28 34.28 12.49
C GLY A 17 69.48 35.23 13.37
N ASP A 18 68.17 34.99 13.37
CA ASP A 18 67.38 34.97 14.59
C ASP A 18 66.01 34.38 14.31
N ALA A 19 65.64 33.51 15.24
CA ALA A 19 64.42 32.75 15.27
C ALA A 19 63.19 33.66 15.20
N ASP A 20 62.34 33.44 14.21
CA ASP A 20 60.92 33.53 14.45
C ASP A 20 60.25 32.32 13.80
N VAL A 21 60.20 31.25 14.58
CA VAL A 21 59.32 30.09 14.38
C VAL A 21 57.89 30.63 14.52
N ARG A 22 57.42 31.36 13.51
CA ARG A 22 56.00 31.64 13.36
C ARG A 22 55.38 30.34 12.90
N ALA A 23 54.96 29.59 13.91
CA ALA A 23 54.20 28.37 13.83
C ALA A 23 53.17 28.45 12.70
N GLY A 24 53.55 27.91 11.54
CA GLY A 24 52.63 27.60 10.47
C GLY A 24 51.58 26.69 11.06
N LYS A 25 50.34 27.16 11.12
CA LYS A 25 49.19 26.28 11.32
C LYS A 25 49.07 25.44 10.04
N LEU A 26 49.85 24.37 9.96
CA LEU A 26 49.78 23.40 8.87
C LEU A 26 48.32 22.95 8.75
N PRO A 27 47.71 23.00 7.55
CA PRO A 27 46.37 22.46 7.35
C PRO A 27 46.37 21.00 7.76
N LYS A 28 45.55 20.64 8.76
CA LYS A 28 45.37 19.24 9.18
C LYS A 28 44.99 18.43 7.93
N PRO A 29 45.70 17.34 7.61
CA PRO A 29 45.32 16.51 6.47
C PRO A 29 43.89 16.00 6.68
N PRO A 30 43.07 15.91 5.62
CA PRO A 30 41.71 15.41 5.73
C PRO A 30 41.75 14.01 6.34
N ARG A 31 41.19 13.88 7.54
CA ARG A 31 41.10 12.60 8.24
C ARG A 31 40.19 11.70 7.42
N LYS A 32 40.72 10.55 6.95
CA LYS A 32 39.88 9.51 6.33
C LYS A 32 38.80 9.13 7.34
N PRO A 33 37.51 9.10 6.96
CA PRO A 33 36.44 8.71 7.87
C PRO A 33 36.78 7.36 8.51
N SER A 34 36.65 7.31 9.83
CA SER A 34 36.86 6.05 10.56
C SER A 34 35.77 5.04 10.17
N LEU A 35 36.06 3.73 10.24
CA LEU A 35 35.03 2.69 10.01
C LEU A 35 33.80 2.87 10.93
N ILE A 36 34.02 3.45 12.11
CA ILE A 36 32.97 3.82 13.07
C ILE A 36 32.08 4.96 12.52
N GLU A 37 32.64 5.94 11.80
CA GLU A 37 31.85 7.00 11.13
C GLU A 37 31.06 6.48 9.93
N LEU A 38 31.61 5.54 9.14
CA LEU A 38 30.88 4.92 8.02
C LEU A 38 29.69 4.08 8.49
N VAL A 39 29.86 3.33 9.58
CA VAL A 39 28.75 2.57 10.19
C VAL A 39 27.70 3.49 10.81
N SER A 40 28.10 4.65 11.35
CA SER A 40 27.15 5.62 11.93
C SER A 40 26.23 6.30 10.91
N GLY A 41 26.60 6.30 9.62
CA GLY A 41 25.80 6.89 8.53
C GLY A 41 24.87 5.92 7.78
N LEU A 42 25.01 4.61 8.00
CA LEU A 42 24.13 3.58 7.39
C LEU A 42 22.67 3.64 7.87
N PRO A 43 22.35 3.91 9.17
CA PRO A 43 20.97 3.99 9.64
C PRO A 43 20.16 5.07 8.92
N ASN A 44 20.79 6.20 8.60
CA ASN A 44 20.12 7.30 7.90
C ASN A 44 19.78 6.92 6.45
N GLN A 45 20.68 6.24 5.74
CA GLN A 45 20.44 5.78 4.37
C GLN A 45 19.38 4.67 4.30
N VAL A 46 19.38 3.74 5.28
CA VAL A 46 18.34 2.72 5.39
C VAL A 46 16.99 3.37 5.72
N SER A 47 16.97 4.39 6.58
CA SER A 47 15.75 5.15 6.89
C SER A 47 15.22 5.89 5.65
N GLU A 48 16.08 6.50 4.84
CA GLU A 48 15.68 7.16 3.58
C GLU A 48 15.11 6.16 2.56
N LEU A 49 15.75 5.00 2.39
CA LEU A 49 15.25 3.96 1.49
C LEU A 49 13.88 3.42 1.92
N VAL A 50 13.71 3.16 3.22
CA VAL A 50 12.41 2.73 3.77
C VAL A 50 11.36 3.82 3.57
N HIS A 51 11.71 5.10 3.75
CA HIS A 51 10.78 6.20 3.51
C HIS A 51 10.31 6.22 2.05
N HIS A 52 11.24 6.08 1.10
CA HIS A 52 10.92 6.04 -0.32
C HIS A 52 10.07 4.82 -0.72
N GLU A 53 10.36 3.64 -0.17
CA GLU A 53 9.55 2.44 -0.45
C GLU A 53 8.11 2.62 0.09
N ILE A 54 7.97 3.23 1.26
CA ILE A 54 6.65 3.57 1.82
C ILE A 54 5.92 4.59 0.95
N GLU A 55 6.60 5.63 0.46
CA GLU A 55 6.01 6.63 -0.43
C GLU A 55 5.55 6.01 -1.75
N LEU A 56 6.36 5.13 -2.34
CA LEU A 56 6.03 4.40 -3.56
C LEU A 56 4.81 3.49 -3.35
N VAL A 57 4.83 2.67 -2.30
CA VAL A 57 3.72 1.78 -1.94
C VAL A 57 2.45 2.60 -1.68
N LYS A 58 2.57 3.74 -1.00
CA LYS A 58 1.43 4.65 -0.76
C LYS A 58 0.87 5.20 -2.07
N ALA A 59 1.71 5.65 -2.99
CA ALA A 59 1.29 6.16 -4.29
C ALA A 59 0.57 5.09 -5.12
N GLU A 60 1.12 3.88 -5.19
CA GLU A 60 0.50 2.75 -5.89
C GLU A 60 -0.83 2.34 -5.24
N MET A 61 -0.87 2.30 -3.90
CA MET A 61 -2.06 1.93 -3.14
C MET A 61 -3.18 2.95 -3.30
N ILE A 62 -2.88 4.26 -3.30
CA ILE A 62 -3.88 5.31 -3.57
C ILE A 62 -4.48 5.13 -4.97
N GLY A 63 -3.65 4.83 -5.97
CA GLY A 63 -4.12 4.54 -7.33
C GLY A 63 -5.07 3.34 -7.38
N LYS A 64 -4.68 2.22 -6.76
CA LYS A 64 -5.51 1.01 -6.66
C LYS A 64 -6.82 1.26 -5.89
N LEU A 65 -6.77 1.97 -4.77
CA LEU A 65 -7.94 2.32 -3.97
C LEU A 65 -8.89 3.26 -4.71
N LYS A 66 -8.37 4.23 -5.47
CA LYS A 66 -9.20 5.11 -6.31
C LYS A 66 -9.90 4.33 -7.41
N ALA A 67 -9.19 3.43 -8.09
CA ALA A 67 -9.77 2.58 -9.12
C ALA A 67 -10.85 1.65 -8.54
N LEU A 68 -10.57 1.01 -7.39
CA LEU A 68 -11.56 0.21 -6.65
C LEU A 68 -12.75 1.05 -6.17
N GLY A 69 -12.52 2.28 -5.72
CA GLY A 69 -13.56 3.19 -5.26
C GLY A 69 -14.48 3.65 -6.40
N ILE A 70 -13.91 4.01 -7.54
CA ILE A 70 -14.69 4.36 -8.74
C ILE A 70 -15.44 3.14 -9.26
N GLY A 71 -14.75 2.00 -9.40
CA GLY A 71 -15.37 0.76 -9.87
C GLY A 71 -16.49 0.28 -8.94
N GLY A 72 -16.25 0.28 -7.63
CA GLY A 72 -17.24 -0.05 -6.61
C GLY A 72 -18.42 0.93 -6.61
N GLY A 73 -18.15 2.23 -6.75
CA GLY A 73 -19.19 3.26 -6.86
C GLY A 73 -20.06 3.10 -8.10
N LEU A 74 -19.47 2.80 -9.27
CA LEU A 74 -20.20 2.54 -10.51
C LEU A 74 -21.06 1.27 -10.40
N ILE A 75 -20.54 0.20 -9.82
CA ILE A 75 -21.30 -1.04 -9.58
C ILE A 75 -22.47 -0.76 -8.63
N LEU A 76 -22.23 -0.06 -7.52
CA LEU A 76 -23.29 0.29 -6.56
C LEU A 76 -24.35 1.17 -7.22
N GLY A 77 -23.94 2.16 -8.02
CA GLY A 77 -24.84 2.99 -8.81
C GLY A 77 -25.68 2.19 -9.80
N ALA A 78 -25.05 1.27 -10.54
CA ALA A 78 -25.74 0.39 -11.49
C ALA A 78 -26.75 -0.52 -10.79
N VAL A 79 -26.38 -1.12 -9.65
CA VAL A 79 -27.31 -1.91 -8.82
C VAL A 79 -28.47 -1.06 -8.34
N GLY A 80 -28.23 0.18 -7.90
CA GLY A 80 -29.29 1.11 -7.51
C GLY A 80 -30.26 1.43 -8.66
N ILE A 81 -29.75 1.72 -9.85
CA ILE A 81 -30.56 1.95 -11.05
C ILE A 81 -31.38 0.71 -11.41
N LEU A 82 -30.78 -0.49 -11.38
CA LEU A 82 -31.47 -1.74 -11.66
C LEU A 82 -32.58 -2.03 -10.63
N LEU A 83 -32.36 -1.73 -9.35
CA LEU A 83 -33.40 -1.86 -8.32
C LEU A 83 -34.56 -0.90 -8.55
N PHE A 84 -34.28 0.34 -8.94
CA PHE A 84 -35.32 1.30 -9.28
C PHE A 84 -36.11 0.86 -10.53
N MET A 85 -35.40 0.44 -11.58
CA MET A 85 -35.98 -0.09 -12.82
C MET A 85 -36.84 -1.32 -12.57
N LEU A 86 -36.43 -2.21 -11.65
CA LEU A 86 -37.26 -3.34 -11.22
C LEU A 86 -38.60 -2.85 -10.65
N GLY A 87 -38.62 -1.82 -9.81
CA GLY A 87 -39.87 -1.23 -9.30
C GLY A 87 -40.80 -0.71 -10.42
N VAL A 88 -40.23 -0.09 -11.45
CA VAL A 88 -40.98 0.36 -12.64
C VAL A 88 -41.57 -0.84 -13.39
N LEU A 89 -40.78 -1.89 -13.61
CA LEU A 89 -41.24 -3.12 -14.27
C LEU A 89 -42.35 -3.82 -13.48
N LEU A 90 -42.23 -3.89 -12.16
CA LEU A 90 -43.27 -4.48 -11.30
C LEU A 90 -44.56 -3.66 -11.36
N THR A 91 -44.46 -2.34 -11.36
CA THR A 91 -45.62 -1.46 -11.53
C THR A 91 -46.28 -1.69 -12.89
N ALA A 92 -45.50 -1.76 -13.97
CA ALA A 92 -45.99 -2.05 -15.31
C ALA A 92 -46.66 -3.43 -15.39
N ALA A 93 -46.11 -4.45 -14.72
CA ALA A 93 -46.71 -5.78 -14.66
C ALA A 93 -48.06 -5.77 -13.93
N VAL A 94 -48.17 -5.05 -12.81
CA VAL A 94 -49.43 -4.92 -12.07
C VAL A 94 -50.49 -4.19 -12.90
N LEU A 95 -50.12 -3.08 -13.55
CA LEU A 95 -51.02 -2.32 -14.42
C LEU A 95 -51.46 -3.17 -15.61
N GLY A 96 -50.52 -3.81 -16.31
CA GLY A 96 -50.82 -4.67 -17.45
C GLY A 96 -51.73 -5.85 -17.09
N LEU A 97 -51.55 -6.44 -15.90
CA LEU A 97 -52.43 -7.51 -15.43
C LEU A 97 -53.81 -6.98 -15.03
N SER A 98 -53.92 -5.75 -14.51
CA SER A 98 -55.21 -5.13 -14.19
C SER A 98 -56.10 -4.88 -15.41
N GLU A 99 -55.51 -4.67 -16.60
CA GLU A 99 -56.26 -4.52 -17.86
C GLU A 99 -57.04 -5.77 -18.28
N THR A 100 -56.78 -6.93 -17.67
CA THR A 100 -57.57 -8.15 -17.89
C THR A 100 -58.94 -8.15 -17.19
N GLY A 101 -59.28 -7.08 -16.48
CA GLY A 101 -60.50 -6.95 -15.67
C GLY A 101 -60.31 -7.29 -14.19
N LEU A 102 -59.07 -7.63 -13.78
CA LEU A 102 -58.70 -7.82 -12.38
C LEU A 102 -58.60 -6.47 -11.65
N PRO A 103 -59.12 -6.34 -10.42
CA PRO A 103 -58.89 -5.15 -9.63
C PRO A 103 -57.39 -5.02 -9.29
N GLY A 104 -56.86 -3.81 -9.29
CA GLY A 104 -55.41 -3.56 -9.16
C GLY A 104 -54.75 -4.20 -7.94
N TRP A 105 -55.47 -4.33 -6.82
CA TRP A 105 -54.97 -5.01 -5.62
C TRP A 105 -54.76 -6.52 -5.84
N ALA A 106 -55.63 -7.18 -6.62
CA ALA A 106 -55.50 -8.60 -6.92
C ALA A 106 -54.33 -8.83 -7.88
N SER A 107 -54.18 -7.97 -8.89
CA SER A 107 -53.01 -7.99 -9.78
C SER A 107 -51.70 -7.82 -8.99
N ALA A 108 -51.66 -6.89 -8.02
CA ALA A 108 -50.51 -6.69 -7.16
C ALA A 108 -50.18 -7.93 -6.32
N LEU A 109 -51.18 -8.59 -5.74
CA LEU A 109 -50.98 -9.82 -4.96
C LEU A 109 -50.46 -10.99 -5.83
N ILE A 110 -50.92 -11.11 -7.08
CA ILE A 110 -50.43 -12.15 -8.00
C ILE A 110 -48.95 -11.91 -8.31
N VAL A 111 -48.57 -10.69 -8.70
CA VAL A 111 -47.17 -10.34 -8.99
C VAL A 111 -46.28 -10.55 -7.75
N ALA A 112 -46.76 -10.11 -6.57
CA ALA A 112 -46.06 -10.33 -5.30
C ALA A 112 -45.90 -11.82 -4.96
N GLY A 113 -46.93 -12.64 -5.21
CA GLY A 113 -46.87 -14.09 -5.03
C GLY A 113 -45.82 -14.76 -5.91
N VAL A 114 -45.74 -14.38 -7.19
CA VAL A 114 -44.71 -14.88 -8.11
C VAL A 114 -43.30 -14.51 -7.63
N LEU A 115 -43.10 -13.25 -7.22
CA LEU A 115 -41.83 -12.80 -6.66
C LEU A 115 -41.45 -13.54 -5.37
N LEU A 116 -42.42 -13.79 -4.49
CA LEU A 116 -42.20 -14.52 -3.25
C LEU A 116 -41.71 -15.95 -3.52
N ILE A 117 -42.31 -16.62 -4.50
CA ILE A 117 -41.88 -17.97 -4.93
C ILE A 117 -40.45 -17.92 -5.49
N ALA A 118 -40.15 -16.96 -6.37
CA ALA A 118 -38.81 -16.79 -6.91
C ALA A 118 -37.77 -16.52 -5.79
N ALA A 119 -38.10 -15.63 -4.85
CA ALA A 119 -37.27 -15.31 -3.70
C ALA A 119 -37.04 -16.53 -2.81
N ALA A 120 -38.08 -17.34 -2.55
CA ALA A 120 -37.96 -18.57 -1.77
C ALA A 120 -37.02 -19.59 -2.45
N ILE A 121 -37.09 -19.74 -3.78
CA ILE A 121 -36.20 -20.62 -4.54
C ILE A 121 -34.75 -20.14 -4.42
N VAL A 122 -34.49 -18.85 -4.67
CA VAL A 122 -33.13 -18.28 -4.59
C VAL A 122 -32.59 -18.41 -3.16
N ALA A 123 -33.40 -18.07 -2.15
CA ALA A 123 -33.03 -18.21 -0.74
C ALA A 123 -32.72 -19.67 -0.38
N LEU A 124 -33.53 -20.63 -0.86
CA LEU A 124 -33.29 -22.05 -0.62
C LEU A 124 -32.01 -22.54 -1.29
N ILE A 125 -31.73 -22.14 -2.54
CA ILE A 125 -30.47 -22.48 -3.23
C ILE A 125 -29.28 -21.89 -2.48
N GLY A 126 -29.36 -20.60 -2.11
CA GLY A 126 -28.32 -19.93 -1.33
C GLY A 126 -28.07 -20.63 0.00
N TRP A 127 -29.14 -20.91 0.75
CA TRP A 127 -29.07 -21.62 2.02
C TRP A 127 -28.46 -23.03 1.89
N ARG A 128 -28.82 -23.78 0.84
CA ARG A 128 -28.22 -25.10 0.56
C ARG A 128 -26.74 -25.00 0.20
N LYS A 129 -26.33 -23.96 -0.54
CA LYS A 129 -24.90 -23.71 -0.82
C LYS A 129 -24.12 -23.32 0.43
N LEU A 130 -24.69 -22.48 1.30
CA LEU A 130 -24.08 -22.09 2.56
C LEU A 130 -23.94 -23.29 3.52
N LYS A 131 -24.98 -24.12 3.62
CA LYS A 131 -24.93 -25.37 4.41
C LYS A 131 -24.04 -26.45 3.79
N GLY A 132 -23.89 -26.44 2.47
CA GLY A 132 -23.19 -27.46 1.70
C GLY A 132 -21.67 -27.29 1.60
N GLY A 133 -21.11 -26.19 2.11
CA GLY A 133 -19.65 -26.04 2.16
C GLY A 133 -19.15 -24.66 1.76
N ILE A 134 -19.43 -23.65 2.60
CA ILE A 134 -18.31 -22.79 2.96
C ILE A 134 -17.50 -23.65 3.93
N PRO A 135 -16.31 -24.18 3.57
CA PRO A 135 -15.47 -24.83 4.56
C PRO A 135 -15.35 -23.85 5.73
N PRO A 136 -15.75 -24.25 6.96
CA PRO A 136 -15.54 -23.41 8.13
C PRO A 136 -14.07 -22.99 8.07
N VAL A 137 -13.82 -21.68 8.09
CA VAL A 137 -12.50 -21.01 8.10
C VAL A 137 -11.33 -22.00 8.14
N PRO A 138 -10.48 -22.05 7.09
CA PRO A 138 -9.53 -23.15 6.87
C PRO A 138 -8.84 -23.53 8.17
N THR A 139 -9.24 -24.67 8.73
CA THR A 139 -8.87 -25.06 10.10
C THR A 139 -7.36 -25.19 10.20
N GLU A 140 -6.71 -25.62 9.11
CA GLU A 140 -5.26 -25.67 8.98
C GLU A 140 -4.59 -24.30 9.08
N ALA A 141 -5.20 -23.24 8.53
CA ALA A 141 -4.69 -21.88 8.62
C ALA A 141 -4.90 -21.30 10.03
N ILE A 142 -5.98 -21.68 10.72
CA ILE A 142 -6.16 -21.32 12.13
C ILE A 142 -5.16 -22.08 13.01
N ASP A 143 -4.91 -23.36 12.73
CA ASP A 143 -3.99 -24.20 13.49
C ASP A 143 -2.52 -23.82 13.29
N SER A 144 -2.13 -23.36 12.10
CA SER A 144 -0.80 -22.79 11.86
C SER A 144 -0.64 -21.46 12.60
N LEU A 145 -1.60 -20.55 12.51
CA LEU A 145 -1.58 -19.28 13.27
C LEU A 145 -1.55 -19.51 14.78
N GLN A 146 -2.31 -20.49 15.30
CA GLN A 146 -2.26 -20.84 16.72
C GLN A 146 -0.92 -21.48 17.13
N ARG A 147 -0.30 -22.28 16.25
CA ARG A 147 1.06 -22.79 16.48
C ARG A 147 2.08 -21.66 16.53
N ASP A 148 2.03 -20.74 15.57
CA ASP A 148 2.95 -19.62 15.50
C ASP A 148 2.79 -18.69 16.72
N LEU A 149 1.55 -18.45 17.17
CA LEU A 149 1.26 -17.71 18.40
C LEU A 149 1.76 -18.43 19.66
N ARG A 150 1.70 -19.78 19.71
CA ARG A 150 2.25 -20.56 20.83
C ARG A 150 3.77 -20.52 20.89
N VAL A 151 4.45 -20.46 19.73
CA VAL A 151 5.90 -20.33 19.63
C VAL A 151 6.35 -18.93 20.08
N VAL A 152 5.68 -17.88 19.60
CA VAL A 152 5.98 -16.49 20.01
C VAL A 152 5.67 -16.25 21.50
N LYS A 153 4.65 -16.91 22.04
CA LYS A 153 4.30 -16.84 23.48
C LYS A 153 5.21 -17.70 24.37
N GLY A 154 6.20 -18.39 23.79
CA GLY A 154 7.22 -19.15 24.54
C GLY A 154 6.70 -20.44 25.18
N ILE A 155 5.56 -20.97 24.73
CA ILE A 155 4.93 -22.19 25.28
C ILE A 155 5.25 -23.42 24.40
N GLY A 156 5.85 -23.22 23.22
CA GLY A 156 6.31 -24.28 22.34
C GLY A 156 7.76 -24.68 22.64
N ARG A 157 7.97 -25.92 23.07
CA ARG A 157 9.31 -26.52 23.20
C ARG A 157 9.87 -26.74 21.80
N PRO A 158 11.03 -26.18 21.41
CA PRO A 158 11.64 -26.49 20.13
C PRO A 158 12.01 -27.97 20.15
N ASP A 159 11.43 -28.75 19.25
CA ASP A 159 11.85 -30.11 18.99
C ASP A 159 13.24 -30.07 18.36
N GLN A 160 14.25 -30.39 19.17
CA GLN A 160 15.55 -30.81 18.67
C GLN A 160 15.35 -32.08 17.86
N ARG A 161 15.54 -31.99 16.54
CA ARG A 161 15.94 -33.15 15.75
C ARG A 161 17.26 -32.85 15.06
N ALA A 162 18.23 -33.66 15.46
CA ALA A 162 19.47 -33.97 14.77
C ALA A 162 19.20 -34.68 13.45
#